data_AF-A0AAW2BUY7-F1
#
_entry.id   AF-A0AAW2BUY7-F1
#
_cell.length_a   1.000
_cell.length_b   1.000
_cell.length_c   1.000
_cell.angle_alpha   90.00
_cell.angle_beta   90.00
_cell.angle_gamma   90.00
#
_symmetry.space_group_name_H-M   'P 1'
#
loop_
_entity.id
_entity.type
_entity.pdbx_description
1 polymer ?
#
loop_
_entity_poly.entity_id
_entity_poly.type
_entity_poly.pdbx_seq_one_letter_code
_entity_poly.pdbx_strand_id
1 'polypeptide(L)'
;MLRAIIYSSLPAHNCFICDRTETEYLHHWVGGPPNMYDISGSAHFINKCDNGIVIHRNRDPAVCVPKVRNKVAGTIGDAFLLYNRVTGEFMDIDEPSGKR
;
A
#
# COMPACT_ATOMS: atom_id res chain seq x y z
N MET A 1 -7.14 -3.62 11.16
CA MET A 1 -6.08 -4.55 10.74
C MET A 1 -5.23 -3.83 9.71
N LEU A 2 -4.07 -3.33 10.12
CA LEU A 2 -3.11 -2.70 9.22
C LEU A 2 -2.44 -3.79 8.39
N ARG A 3 -2.32 -3.58 7.08
CA ARG A 3 -1.63 -4.51 6.18
C ARG A 3 -0.76 -3.72 5.23
N ALA A 4 0.54 -3.97 5.27
CA ALA A 4 1.45 -3.50 4.25
C ALA A 4 1.57 -4.59 3.17
N ILE A 5 1.53 -4.18 1.91
CA ILE A 5 1.74 -5.06 0.75
C ILE A 5 2.94 -4.51 -0.01
N ILE A 6 3.95 -5.34 -0.18
CA ILE A 6 5.18 -4.94 -0.83
C ILE A 6 5.26 -5.64 -2.18
N TYR A 7 5.51 -4.87 -3.24
CA TYR A 7 5.62 -5.38 -4.59
C TYR A 7 7.08 -5.36 -5.05
N SER A 8 7.58 -6.52 -5.47
CA SER A 8 8.86 -6.65 -6.14
C SER A 8 8.66 -7.29 -7.51
N SER A 9 9.20 -6.67 -8.54
CA SER A 9 9.29 -7.25 -9.88
C SER A 9 10.61 -7.99 -9.97
N LEU A 10 10.56 -9.26 -10.41
CA LEU A 10 11.77 -10.02 -10.70
C LEU A 10 12.08 -9.88 -12.20
N PRO A 11 13.19 -9.18 -12.58
CA PRO A 11 13.50 -8.92 -13.98
C PRO A 11 13.73 -10.20 -14.79
N ALA A 12 14.16 -11.28 -14.15
CA ALA A 12 14.51 -12.54 -14.80
C ALA A 12 13.30 -13.32 -15.32
N HIS A 13 12.10 -13.10 -14.78
CA HIS A 13 10.94 -13.95 -15.06
C HIS A 13 9.63 -13.19 -15.36
N ASN A 14 9.69 -11.86 -15.47
CA ASN A 14 8.51 -11.00 -15.70
C ASN A 14 7.35 -11.32 -14.74
N CYS A 15 7.69 -11.67 -13.49
CA CYS A 15 6.73 -12.00 -12.45
C CYS A 15 6.73 -10.93 -11.36
N PHE A 16 5.55 -10.70 -10.78
CA PHE A 16 5.35 -9.82 -9.65
C PHE A 16 5.17 -10.65 -8.39
N ILE A 17 5.97 -10.36 -7.38
CA ILE A 17 5.83 -10.94 -6.05
C ILE A 17 5.15 -9.92 -5.16
N CYS A 18 4.06 -10.34 -4.52
CA CYS A 18 3.37 -9.57 -3.49
C CYS A 18 3.63 -10.18 -2.12
N ASP A 19 4.43 -9.51 -1.32
CA ASP A 19 4.69 -9.92 0.06
C ASP A 19 3.72 -9.21 0.99
N ARG A 20 2.89 -9.99 1.68
CA ARG A 20 2.05 -9.48 2.76
C ARG A 20 2.86 -9.50 4.05
N THR A 21 3.00 -8.34 4.67
CA THR A 21 3.75 -8.21 5.91
C THR A 21 2.89 -7.56 6.99
N GLU A 22 3.14 -7.99 8.23
CA GLU A 22 2.55 -7.39 9.41
C GLU A 22 3.52 -6.36 9.99
N THR A 23 2.97 -5.24 10.44
CA THR A 23 3.75 -4.19 11.10
C THR A 23 4.11 -4.65 12.50
N GLU A 24 5.39 -4.58 12.84
CA GLU A 24 5.83 -4.78 14.22
C GLU A 24 5.73 -3.45 14.98
N TYR A 25 5.45 -3.54 16.29
CA TYR A 25 5.35 -2.40 17.21
C TYR A 25 4.11 -1.49 17.05
N LEU A 26 2.92 -2.08 17.16
CA LEU A 26 1.66 -1.34 17.34
C LEU A 26 1.42 -0.82 18.77
N HIS A 27 2.33 -1.06 19.73
CA HIS A 27 2.12 -0.72 21.14
C HIS A 27 1.90 0.78 21.39
N HIS A 28 2.49 1.66 20.58
CA HIS A 28 2.34 3.14 20.65
C HIS A 28 1.72 3.73 19.37
N TRP A 29 0.86 2.98 18.68
CA TRP A 29 0.29 3.44 17.43
C TRP A 29 -0.70 4.59 17.63
N VAL A 30 -0.42 5.73 17.00
CA VAL A 30 -1.15 6.99 17.16
C VAL A 30 -2.37 7.15 16.23
N GLY A 31 -2.76 6.10 15.50
CA GLY A 31 -3.93 6.15 14.59
C GLY A 31 -3.63 6.42 13.11
N GLY A 32 -2.39 6.77 12.77
CA GLY A 32 -1.94 7.11 11.42
C GLY A 32 -1.52 5.90 10.56
N PRO A 33 -1.37 6.07 9.24
CA PRO A 33 -0.82 5.03 8.38
C PRO A 33 0.63 4.69 8.79
N PRO A 34 1.01 3.40 8.82
CA PRO A 34 2.34 2.96 9.20
C PRO A 34 3.34 3.25 8.07
N ASN A 35 4.59 3.48 8.42
CA ASN A 35 5.68 3.64 7.47
C ASN A 35 6.24 2.27 7.04
N MET A 36 6.96 2.22 5.92
CA MET A 36 7.63 1.01 5.45
C MET A 36 8.68 0.47 6.43
N TYR A 37 9.24 1.34 7.26
CA TYR A 37 10.20 0.94 8.31
C TYR A 37 9.55 0.20 9.48
N ASP A 38 8.23 0.34 9.67
CA ASP A 38 7.47 -0.29 10.77
C ASP A 38 7.20 -1.78 10.52
N ILE A 39 7.72 -2.32 9.43
CA ILE A 39 7.57 -3.72 9.03
C ILE A 39 8.76 -4.52 9.58
N SER A 40 8.50 -5.73 10.09
CA SER A 40 9.57 -6.67 10.48
C SER A 40 10.50 -6.96 9.29
N GLY A 41 11.81 -6.79 9.46
CA GLY A 41 12.76 -6.98 8.37
C GLY A 41 12.71 -5.92 7.26
N SER A 42 12.10 -4.75 7.52
CA SER A 42 11.89 -3.64 6.58
C SER A 42 13.13 -3.24 5.77
N ALA A 43 14.33 -3.33 6.33
CA ALA A 43 15.59 -3.00 5.63
C ALA A 43 15.76 -3.79 4.32
N HIS A 44 15.37 -5.06 4.27
CA HIS A 44 15.46 -5.85 3.05
C HIS A 44 14.42 -5.44 2.02
N PHE A 45 13.19 -5.17 2.46
CA PHE A 45 12.11 -4.75 1.59
C PHE A 45 12.35 -3.37 1.00
N ILE A 46 12.80 -2.41 1.81
CA ILE A 46 13.15 -1.07 1.36
C ILE A 46 14.28 -1.12 0.33
N ASN A 47 15.26 -2.01 0.47
CA ASN A 47 16.36 -2.08 -0.47
C ASN A 47 16.04 -2.86 -1.75
N LYS A 48 15.25 -3.93 -1.65
CA LYS A 48 15.00 -4.85 -2.77
C LYS A 48 13.73 -4.56 -3.56
N CYS A 49 12.68 -4.09 -2.90
CA CYS A 49 11.40 -3.94 -3.56
C CYS A 49 11.40 -2.77 -4.54
N ASP A 50 10.48 -2.84 -5.50
CA ASP A 50 10.31 -1.80 -6.51
C ASP A 50 9.27 -0.80 -6.02
N ASN A 51 8.13 -1.30 -5.56
CA ASN A 51 7.05 -0.48 -5.05
C ASN A 51 6.66 -0.93 -3.65
N GLY A 52 6.41 0.02 -2.76
CA GLY A 52 5.83 -0.27 -1.45
C GLY A 52 4.46 0.37 -1.35
N ILE A 53 3.47 -0.42 -0.94
CA ILE A 53 2.09 0.02 -0.78
C ILE A 53 1.65 -0.27 0.64
N VAL A 54 1.12 0.75 1.31
CA VAL A 54 0.59 0.65 2.66
C VAL A 54 -0.91 0.84 2.58
N ILE A 55 -1.67 -0.14 3.06
CA ILE A 55 -3.12 -0.05 3.15
C ILE A 55 -3.48 0.18 4.61
N HIS A 56 -3.93 1.40 4.89
CA HIS A 56 -4.44 1.78 6.19
C HIS A 56 -5.96 1.76 6.20
N ARG A 57 -6.55 0.85 6.98
CA ARG A 57 -8.00 0.73 7.14
C ARG A 57 -8.42 1.39 8.44
N ASN A 58 -8.61 2.70 8.43
CA ASN A 58 -9.34 3.45 9.45
C ASN A 58 -10.76 3.78 8.94
N ARG A 59 -11.50 4.71 9.58
CA ARG A 59 -12.84 5.13 9.13
C ARG A 59 -12.90 5.43 7.62
N ASP A 60 -11.85 6.04 7.09
CA ASP A 60 -11.63 6.28 5.66
C ASP A 60 -10.42 5.44 5.20
N PRO A 61 -10.60 4.46 4.30
CA PRO A 61 -9.49 3.68 3.76
C PRO A 61 -8.52 4.57 2.98
N ALA A 62 -7.26 4.54 3.38
CA ALA A 62 -6.17 5.21 2.68
C ALA A 62 -5.16 4.19 2.16
N VAL A 63 -4.74 4.37 0.91
CA VAL A 63 -3.68 3.63 0.25
C VAL A 63 -2.51 4.59 0.06
N CYS A 64 -1.44 4.40 0.83
CA CYS A 64 -0.22 5.18 0.71
C CYS A 64 0.78 4.42 -0.16
N VAL A 65 1.43 5.10 -1.10
CA VAL A 65 2.51 4.56 -1.94
C VAL A 65 3.81 5.25 -1.56
N PRO A 66 4.43 4.88 -0.42
CA PRO A 66 5.64 5.55 0.08
C PRO A 66 6.88 5.31 -0.77
N LYS A 67 6.85 4.33 -1.69
CA LYS A 67 7.99 4.01 -2.55
C LYS A 67 7.56 3.62 -3.95
N VAL A 68 8.20 4.24 -4.92
CA VAL A 68 8.24 3.82 -6.32
C VAL A 68 9.67 3.92 -6.81
N ARG A 69 10.26 2.78 -7.22
CA ARG A 69 11.62 2.76 -7.79
C ARG A 69 11.61 3.23 -9.24
N ASN A 70 10.71 2.69 -10.04
CA ASN A 70 10.60 3.02 -11.46
C ASN A 70 9.58 4.15 -11.65
N LYS A 71 10.06 5.37 -11.93
CA LYS A 71 9.20 6.55 -12.15
C LYS A 71 8.28 6.43 -13.38
N VAL A 72 8.58 5.52 -14.30
CA VAL A 72 7.68 5.20 -15.43
C VAL A 72 6.50 4.35 -14.97
N ALA A 73 6.66 3.56 -13.90
CA ALA A 73 5.61 2.72 -13.34
C ALA A 73 4.65 3.47 -12.41
N GLY A 74 5.01 4.68 -11.95
CA GLY A 74 4.13 5.52 -11.14
C GLY A 74 4.86 6.59 -10.34
N THR A 75 4.11 7.24 -9.45
CA THR A 75 4.60 8.28 -8.55
C THR A 75 4.31 7.93 -7.09
N ILE A 76 5.13 8.47 -6.19
CA ILE A 76 4.88 8.42 -4.75
C ILE A 76 3.68 9.32 -4.44
N GLY A 77 2.78 8.86 -3.57
CA GLY A 77 1.60 9.62 -3.18
C GLY A 77 0.60 8.80 -2.38
N ASP A 78 -0.49 9.45 -1.99
CA ASP A 78 -1.59 8.85 -1.24
C ASP A 78 -2.87 8.86 -2.08
N ALA A 79 -3.62 7.77 -2.02
CA ALA A 79 -4.92 7.61 -2.65
C ALA A 79 -5.96 7.22 -1.60
N PHE A 80 -7.16 7.78 -1.70
CA PHE A 80 -8.25 7.50 -0.78
C PHE A 80 -9.34 6.71 -1.52
N LEU A 81 -9.83 5.65 -0.89
CA LEU A 81 -10.82 4.75 -1.47
C LEU A 81 -12.05 4.70 -0.56
N LEU A 82 -13.24 4.66 -1.15
CA LEU A 82 -14.47 4.36 -0.42
C LEU A 82 -14.60 2.86 -0.24
N TYR A 83 -14.90 2.40 0.97
CA TYR A 83 -15.14 0.98 1.24
C TYR A 83 -16.61 0.73 1.56
N ASN A 84 -17.29 0.00 0.69
CA ASN A 84 -18.65 -0.46 0.95
C ASN A 84 -18.61 -1.67 1.89
N ARG A 85 -19.05 -1.49 3.13
CA ARG A 85 -19.04 -2.56 4.15
C ARG A 85 -20.05 -3.68 3.88
N VAL A 86 -21.04 -3.44 3.03
CA VAL A 86 -22.10 -4.40 2.71
C VAL A 86 -21.66 -5.31 1.56
N THR A 87 -21.07 -4.75 0.49
CA THR A 87 -20.60 -5.52 -0.67
C THR A 87 -19.14 -5.96 -0.54
N GLY A 88 -18.35 -5.30 0.31
CA GLY A 88 -16.91 -5.55 0.45
C GLY A 88 -16.06 -4.90 -0.65
N GLU A 89 -16.66 -4.05 -1.49
CA GLU A 89 -16.00 -3.41 -2.63
C GLU A 89 -15.33 -2.09 -2.25
N PHE A 90 -14.23 -1.77 -2.96
CA PHE A 90 -13.56 -0.49 -2.90
C PHE A 90 -13.90 0.32 -4.16
N MET A 91 -14.22 1.60 -3.99
CA MET A 91 -14.53 2.53 -5.08
C MET A 91 -13.60 3.73 -5.00
N ASP A 92 -13.23 4.28 -6.14
CA ASP A 92 -12.42 5.50 -6.21
C ASP A 92 -13.25 6.71 -5.75
N ILE A 93 -12.63 7.63 -5.00
CA ILE A 93 -13.30 8.89 -4.59
C ILE A 93 -13.47 9.83 -5.79
N ASP A 94 -12.61 9.70 -6.79
CA ASP A 94 -12.53 10.57 -7.96
C ASP A 94 -13.26 10.02 -9.19
N GLU A 95 -14.19 9.07 -9.03
CA GLU A 95 -15.08 8.70 -10.13
C GLU A 95 -16.31 9.63 -10.09
N PRO A 96 -16.35 10.76 -10.83
CA PRO A 96 -17.62 11.41 -11.10
C PRO A 96 -18.44 10.39 -11.87
N SER A 97 -19.63 10.06 -11.35
CA SER A 97 -20.65 9.34 -12.09
C SER A 97 -20.85 10.01 -13.46
N GLY A 98 -20.22 9.46 -14.49
CA GLY A 98 -20.25 9.97 -15.86
C GLY A 98 -18.94 10.58 -16.35
N LYS A 99 -18.13 9.76 -17.02
CA LYS A 99 -18.10 9.66 -18.49
C LYS A 99 -17.12 8.58 -18.99
N ARG A 100 -17.71 7.58 -19.64
CA ARG A 100 -17.24 6.75 -20.78
C ARG A 100 -16.02 5.86 -20.62
#